data_AF-A0A914ESY7-F1
#
_entry.id   AF-A0A914ESY7-F1
#
_cell.length_a   1.000
_cell.length_b   1.000
_cell.length_c   1.000
_cell.angle_alpha   90.00
_cell.angle_beta   90.00
_cell.angle_gamma   90.00
#
_symmetry.space_group_name_H-M   'P 1'
#
loop_
_entity.id
_entity.type
_entity.pdbx_description
1 polymer ?
#
loop_
_entity_poly.entity_id
_entity_poly.type
_entity_poly.pdbx_seq_one_letter_code
_entity_poly.pdbx_strand_id
1 'polypeptide(L)'
;MFTKILSVNIVLRFNSFKKSKIDDSDDEQAPLTSRVVIVDCSAISYIDVMGLDAIKEQYIEAQKRGVHVYLSNVQESVLDMFEKYNLYENIPKSRIYPNIQEAVTAVRQSINV
;
A
#
# COMPACT_ATOMS: atom_id res chain seq x y z
N MET A 1 -19.60 21.47 25.71
CA MET A 1 -20.10 21.76 24.35
C MET A 1 -19.38 20.80 23.41
N PHE A 2 -19.89 19.57 23.30
CA PHE A 2 -19.25 18.48 22.57
C PHE A 2 -19.82 18.40 21.16
N THR A 3 -19.01 18.71 20.15
CA THR A 3 -19.37 18.41 18.76
C THR A 3 -18.46 17.28 18.29
N LYS A 4 -19.08 16.11 18.14
CA LYS A 4 -18.49 14.91 17.54
C LYS A 4 -17.94 15.26 16.16
N ILE A 5 -16.61 15.22 16.01
CA ILE A 5 -16.00 15.14 14.69
C ILE A 5 -16.24 13.71 14.22
N LEU A 6 -17.04 13.57 13.17
CA LEU A 6 -17.29 12.32 12.47
C LEU A 6 -15.96 11.62 12.22
N SER A 7 -15.80 10.44 12.79
CA SER A 7 -14.79 9.47 12.37
C SER A 7 -15.05 9.16 10.89
N VAL A 8 -14.28 9.76 9.99
CA VAL A 8 -14.17 9.29 8.61
C VAL A 8 -13.37 8.00 8.69
N ASN A 9 -14.08 6.89 8.92
CA ASN A 9 -13.56 5.56 8.75
C ASN A 9 -13.37 5.33 7.24
N ILE A 10 -12.24 5.79 6.69
CA ILE A 10 -11.72 5.23 5.44
C ILE A 10 -11.15 3.85 5.79
N VAL A 11 -12.06 2.92 6.14
CA VAL A 11 -11.73 1.51 6.11
C VAL A 11 -11.62 1.22 4.61
N LEU A 12 -10.39 1.23 4.09
CA LEU A 12 -10.08 0.55 2.83
C LEU A 12 -10.37 -0.93 3.08
N ARG A 13 -11.65 -1.29 2.99
CA ARG A 13 -12.14 -2.66 3.08
C ARG A 13 -11.74 -3.28 1.75
N PHE A 14 -10.55 -3.87 1.71
CA PHE A 14 -10.09 -4.69 0.60
C PHE A 14 -11.05 -5.87 0.45
N ASN A 15 -12.11 -5.69 -0.33
CA ASN A 15 -13.19 -6.66 -0.50
C ASN A 15 -12.82 -7.80 -1.48
N SER A 16 -11.53 -8.06 -1.68
CA SER A 16 -11.07 -9.18 -2.48
C SER A 16 -9.71 -9.68 -1.98
N PHE A 17 -9.59 -9.90 -0.68
CA PHE A 17 -8.79 -11.04 -0.24
C PHE A 17 -9.64 -12.27 -0.57
N LYS A 18 -9.37 -12.94 -1.71
CA LYS A 18 -9.68 -14.37 -1.76
C LYS A 18 -8.86 -14.96 -0.62
N LYS A 19 -9.52 -15.20 0.52
CA LYS A 19 -9.00 -16.05 1.58
C LYS A 19 -8.85 -17.42 0.93
N SER A 20 -7.71 -17.70 0.30
CA SER A 20 -7.22 -19.07 0.25
C SER A 20 -7.16 -19.48 1.70
N LYS A 21 -7.97 -20.48 2.05
CA LYS A 21 -8.10 -21.01 3.42
C LYS A 21 -6.73 -21.06 4.08
N ILE A 22 -6.56 -20.27 5.13
CA ILE A 22 -5.61 -20.57 6.18
C ILE A 22 -6.56 -21.01 7.30
N ASP A 23 -6.72 -22.33 7.41
CA ASP A 23 -7.39 -22.97 8.53
C ASP A 23 -6.54 -22.71 9.77
N ASP A 24 -7.20 -22.35 10.88
CA ASP A 24 -6.60 -22.15 12.20
C ASP A 24 -6.22 -23.50 12.83
N SER A 25 -5.38 -24.27 12.16
CA SER A 25 -4.80 -25.52 12.66
C SER A 25 -3.29 -25.47 12.50
N ASP A 26 -2.59 -25.62 13.62
CA ASP A 26 -1.14 -25.73 13.74
C ASP A 26 -0.57 -26.77 12.76
N ASP A 27 -0.18 -26.38 11.55
CA ASP A 27 0.54 -27.26 10.63
C ASP A 27 1.38 -26.47 9.61
N GLU A 28 2.64 -26.89 9.53
CA GLU A 28 3.70 -26.57 8.55
C GLU A 28 3.80 -25.12 8.02
N GLN A 29 4.86 -24.45 8.45
CA GLN A 29 5.38 -23.24 7.79
C GLN A 29 5.66 -23.54 6.31
N ALA A 30 4.67 -23.31 5.45
CA ALA A 30 4.90 -23.10 4.04
C ALA A 30 5.98 -22.00 3.92
N PRO A 31 6.99 -22.20 3.07
CA PRO A 31 8.12 -21.28 2.98
C PRO A 31 7.58 -19.87 2.78
N LEU A 32 8.07 -18.91 3.56
CA LEU A 32 7.61 -17.52 3.64
C LEU A 32 7.53 -16.88 2.25
N THR A 33 6.44 -17.12 1.51
CA THR A 33 6.20 -16.48 0.23
C THR A 33 5.92 -15.02 0.56
N SER A 34 6.89 -14.15 0.25
CA SER A 34 6.80 -12.71 0.37
C SER A 34 5.40 -12.23 -0.06
N ARG A 35 4.62 -11.68 0.87
CA ARG A 35 3.26 -11.22 0.59
C ARG A 35 3.37 -9.89 -0.12
N VAL A 36 2.81 -9.79 -1.33
CA VAL A 36 2.90 -8.55 -2.13
C VAL A 36 1.52 -7.97 -2.35
N VAL A 37 1.41 -6.65 -2.21
CA VAL A 37 0.21 -5.86 -2.51
C VAL A 37 0.58 -4.75 -3.49
N ILE A 38 -0.14 -4.68 -4.61
CA ILE A 38 -0.08 -3.55 -5.55
C ILE A 38 -1.37 -2.75 -5.37
N VAL A 39 -1.23 -1.46 -5.08
CA VAL A 39 -2.35 -0.52 -4.94
C VAL A 39 -2.46 0.28 -6.24
N ASP A 40 -3.61 0.20 -6.89
CA ASP A 40 -3.96 1.07 -8.01
C ASP A 40 -4.48 2.40 -7.46
N CYS A 41 -3.71 3.46 -7.69
CA CYS A 41 -4.01 4.82 -7.24
C CYS A 41 -4.72 5.66 -8.32
N SER A 42 -5.16 5.06 -9.44
CA SER A 42 -5.86 5.79 -10.51
C SER A 42 -7.13 6.53 -10.05
N ALA A 43 -7.76 6.04 -8.98
CA ALA A 43 -8.93 6.68 -8.37
C ALA A 43 -8.59 7.86 -7.44
N ILE A 44 -7.31 8.07 -7.11
CA ILE A 44 -6.85 9.14 -6.21
C ILE A 44 -6.40 10.33 -7.05
N SER A 45 -7.31 11.28 -7.25
CA SER A 45 -7.01 12.48 -8.05
C SER A 45 -6.25 13.56 -7.29
N TYR A 46 -6.42 13.57 -5.96
CA TYR A 46 -5.77 14.52 -5.07
C TYR A 46 -5.68 13.91 -3.68
N ILE A 47 -4.68 14.33 -2.91
CA ILE A 47 -4.51 13.90 -1.53
C ILE A 47 -4.19 15.12 -0.66
N ASP A 48 -4.70 15.13 0.57
CA ASP A 48 -4.33 16.09 1.58
C ASP A 48 -3.19 15.56 2.46
N VAL A 49 -2.72 16.39 3.39
CA VAL A 49 -1.61 16.02 4.29
C VAL A 49 -1.98 14.82 5.17
N MET A 50 -3.21 14.78 5.67
CA MET A 50 -3.67 13.67 6.52
C MET A 50 -3.74 12.35 5.75
N GLY A 51 -4.18 12.38 4.48
CA GLY A 51 -4.18 11.21 3.61
C GLY A 51 -2.76 10.72 3.30
N LEU A 52 -1.81 11.63 3.14
CA LEU A 52 -0.40 11.29 2.92
C LEU A 52 0.22 10.61 4.14
N ASP A 53 -0.06 11.12 5.34
CA ASP A 53 0.33 10.49 6.60
C ASP A 53 -0.32 9.11 6.75
N ALA A 54 -1.59 8.96 6.38
CA ALA A 54 -2.26 7.66 6.39
C ALA A 54 -1.59 6.65 5.44
N ILE A 55 -1.21 7.04 4.23
CA ILE A 55 -0.47 6.17 3.29
C ILE A 55 0.87 5.75 3.89
N LYS A 56 1.59 6.69 4.49
CA LYS A 56 2.87 6.43 5.16
C LYS A 56 2.72 5.40 6.28
N GLU A 57 1.78 5.60 7.18
CA GLU A 57 1.53 4.70 8.30
C GLU A 57 1.16 3.29 7.81
N GLN A 58 0.24 3.18 6.83
CA GLN A 58 -0.15 1.89 6.28
C GLN A 58 1.01 1.18 5.57
N TYR A 59 1.87 1.91 4.86
CA TYR A 59 3.07 1.34 4.24
C TYR A 59 4.02 0.75 5.29
N ILE A 60 4.32 1.51 6.35
CA ILE A 60 5.23 1.09 7.43
C ILE A 60 4.65 -0.13 8.16
N GLU A 61 3.36 -0.13 8.47
CA GLU A 61 2.68 -1.26 9.13
C GLU A 61 2.64 -2.52 8.25
N ALA A 62 2.45 -2.36 6.94
CA ALA A 62 2.52 -3.48 6.00
C ALA A 62 3.94 -4.09 5.97
N GLN A 63 4.99 -3.25 5.90
CA GLN A 63 6.38 -3.71 5.94
C GLN A 63 6.69 -4.49 7.23
N LYS A 64 6.23 -4.00 8.39
CA LYS A 64 6.39 -4.71 9.68
C LYS A 64 5.77 -6.10 9.68
N ARG A 65 4.73 -6.34 8.86
CA ARG A 65 4.05 -7.64 8.71
C ARG A 65 4.64 -8.52 7.61
N GLY A 66 5.76 -8.11 7.01
CA GLY A 66 6.38 -8.79 5.87
C GLY A 66 5.54 -8.69 4.59
N VAL A 67 4.76 -7.61 4.44
CA VAL A 67 3.97 -7.33 3.24
C VAL A 67 4.64 -6.22 2.44
N HIS A 68 5.03 -6.51 1.21
CA HIS A 68 5.63 -5.53 0.30
C HIS A 68 4.54 -4.79 -0.47
N VAL A 69 4.52 -3.47 -0.33
CA VAL A 69 3.51 -2.60 -0.94
C VAL A 69 4.12 -1.84 -2.10
N TYR A 70 3.39 -1.80 -3.22
CA TYR A 70 3.73 -1.08 -4.43
C TYR A 70 2.56 -0.19 -4.83
N LEU A 71 2.82 1.04 -5.25
CA LEU A 71 1.82 1.98 -5.74
C LEU A 71 1.92 2.08 -7.26
N SER A 72 0.77 2.09 -7.93
CA SER A 72 0.65 2.19 -9.38
C SER A 72 -0.32 3.29 -9.77
N ASN A 73 -0.19 3.87 -10.97
CA ASN A 73 -1.12 4.87 -11.51
C ASN A 73 -1.32 6.09 -10.59
N VAL A 74 -0.26 6.52 -9.88
CA VAL A 74 -0.31 7.70 -9.01
C VAL A 74 -0.34 8.95 -9.88
N GLN A 75 -1.33 9.83 -9.66
CA GLN A 75 -1.42 11.09 -10.41
C GLN A 75 -0.29 12.06 -10.04
N GLU A 76 0.14 12.88 -11.00
CA GLU A 76 1.20 13.88 -10.84
C GLU A 76 0.96 14.82 -9.64
N SER A 77 -0.29 15.28 -9.44
CA SER A 77 -0.71 16.08 -8.27
C SER A 77 -0.40 15.41 -6.92
N VAL A 78 -0.51 14.08 -6.85
CA VAL A 78 -0.21 13.28 -5.66
C VAL A 78 1.29 13.07 -5.51
N LEU A 79 2.02 12.89 -6.62
CA LEU A 79 3.50 12.82 -6.61
C LEU A 79 4.14 14.12 -6.14
N ASP A 80 3.57 15.27 -6.53
CA ASP A 80 4.00 16.59 -6.04
C ASP A 80 3.83 16.70 -4.53
N MET A 81 2.72 16.19 -3.99
CA MET A 81 2.51 16.12 -2.55
C MET A 81 3.52 15.18 -1.87
N PHE A 82 3.87 14.05 -2.49
CA PHE A 82 4.89 13.14 -1.95
C PHE A 82 6.27 13.81 -1.85
N GLU A 83 6.65 14.59 -2.86
CA GLU A 83 7.92 15.33 -2.85
C GLU A 83 7.87 16.47 -1.82
N LYS A 84 6.81 17.28 -1.83
CA LYS A 84 6.65 18.44 -0.94
C LYS A 84 6.68 18.08 0.54
N TYR A 85 6.17 16.91 0.90
CA TYR A 85 6.08 16.42 2.28
C TYR A 85 7.11 15.33 2.61
N ASN A 86 8.15 15.17 1.78
CA ASN A 86 9.26 14.22 1.99
C ASN A 86 8.81 12.76 2.24
N LEU A 87 7.72 12.31 1.61
CA LEU A 87 7.23 10.95 1.77
C LEU A 87 8.28 9.90 1.34
N TYR A 88 9.16 10.29 0.41
CA TYR A 88 10.20 9.42 -0.12
C TYR A 88 11.29 9.01 0.88
N GLU A 89 11.35 9.65 2.05
CA GLU A 89 12.18 9.19 3.17
C GLU A 89 11.66 7.88 3.78
N ASN A 90 10.36 7.62 3.67
CA ASN A 90 9.71 6.42 4.21
C ASN A 90 9.30 5.42 3.14
N ILE A 91 8.85 5.90 1.98
CA ILE A 91 8.44 5.08 0.85
C ILE A 91 9.41 5.32 -0.30
N PRO A 92 10.33 4.40 -0.60
CA PRO A 92 11.31 4.64 -1.65
C PRO A 92 10.62 4.74 -3.02
N LYS A 93 11.15 5.60 -3.90
CA LYS A 93 10.64 5.80 -5.28
C LYS A 93 10.57 4.49 -6.08
N SER A 94 11.39 3.50 -5.75
CA SER A 94 11.36 2.15 -6.31
C SER A 94 10.10 1.34 -5.95
N ARG A 95 9.15 1.90 -5.21
CA ARG A 95 7.84 1.30 -4.91
C ARG A 95 6.69 1.98 -5.65
N ILE A 96 6.97 2.98 -6.49
CA ILE A 96 5.96 3.78 -7.18
C ILE A 96 6.17 3.66 -8.68
N TYR A 97 5.11 3.31 -9.40
CA TYR A 97 5.14 3.00 -10.83
C TYR A 97 4.05 3.77 -11.57
N PRO A 98 4.30 4.21 -12.82
CA PRO A 98 3.32 4.95 -13.62
C PRO A 98 2.12 4.08 -14.03
N ASN A 99 2.29 2.76 -14.11
CA ASN A 99 1.25 1.82 -14.48
C ASN A 99 1.36 0.49 -13.71
N ILE A 100 0.23 -0.24 -13.65
CA ILE A 100 0.16 -1.57 -12.99
C ILE A 100 1.13 -2.58 -13.63
N GLN A 101 1.36 -2.53 -14.95
CA GLN A 101 2.17 -3.54 -15.65
C GLN A 101 3.64 -3.48 -15.23
N GLU A 102 4.19 -2.28 -15.07
CA GLU A 102 5.53 -2.05 -14.56
C GLU A 102 5.66 -2.49 -13.10
N ALA A 103 4.66 -2.19 -12.27
CA ALA A 103 4.63 -2.65 -10.88
C ALA A 103 4.66 -4.19 -10.80
N VAL A 104 3.82 -4.88 -11.59
CA VAL A 104 3.80 -6.35 -11.66
C VAL A 104 5.13 -6.91 -12.15
N THR A 105 5.75 -6.27 -13.14
CA THR A 105 7.05 -6.70 -13.67
C THR A 105 8.15 -6.59 -12.62
N ALA A 106 8.20 -5.46 -11.89
CA ALA A 106 9.16 -5.26 -10.82
C ALA A 106 8.94 -6.25 -9.66
N VAL A 107 7.69 -6.53 -9.30
CA VAL A 107 7.35 -7.56 -8.32
C VAL A 107 7.86 -8.93 -8.74
N ARG A 108 7.59 -9.35 -9.99
CA ARG A 108 8.07 -10.63 -10.52
C ARG A 108 9.59 -10.75 -10.48
N GLN A 109 10.29 -9.67 -10.80
CA GLN A 109 11.75 -9.62 -10.69
C GLN A 109 12.23 -9.75 -9.24
N SER A 110 11.52 -9.15 -8.28
CA SER A 110 11.87 -9.24 -6.86
C SER A 110 11.62 -10.62 -6.22
N ILE A 111 10.73 -11.44 -6.81
CA ILE A 111 10.38 -12.78 -6.31
C ILE A 111 11.33 -13.85 -6.88
N ASN A 112 11.89 -13.64 -8.08
CA ASN A 112 12.74 -14.59 -8.79
C ASN A 112 14.25 -14.44 -8.49
N VAL A 113 14.61 -13.73 -7.41
CA VAL A 113 15.99 -13.53 -6.96
C VAL A 113 16.23 -14.33 -5.68
#